data_AF-A0A2S3IT54-F1
#
_entry.id   AF-A0A2S3IT54-F1
#
_cell.length_a   1.000
_cell.length_b   1.000
_cell.length_c   1.000
_cell.angle_alpha   90.00
_cell.angle_beta   90.00
_cell.angle_gamma   90.00
#
_symmetry.space_group_name_H-M   'P 1'
#
loop_
_entity.id
_entity.type
_entity.pdbx_description
1 polymer ?
#
loop_
_entity_poly.entity_id
_entity_poly.type
_entity_poly.pdbx_seq_one_letter_code
_entity_poly.pdbx_strand_id
1 'polypeptide(L)'
;MGSNNVQNHVDDDDRFSKLPDDILLHILGKTNIMSSIRASFSSTRWRHLPSLLPHIYLSIWDFILSHDTLTNNKVVDEAMAAMTKAARICLAAPGSERATKTASLDLCLTANYLYDIGELVCEATDNGNVKSVELALPTSSDEYCDGADMMRHANNLVCFFDAFPNLFQCITKLDLHCARFSELEMHQLLDSCEQLQHLELTNCDTGNLSVLKIDMPNSKISYLRLASCRFEKIELLCLPKLSVLHCESWISFGTPLYFGYVPCLEDLSLVCCALNHQSGLNLSELLHGSTNIKVLTLDFYGEKIWMLPEGKKLCTSFNKLTKMFIHSIHVNFGLLWTIALLETAPSLKTFGIEVWNHMCDVATEETRKAFPKRTNPWQKRNKFKSSGHLQLTRLEFVGFMAIKKHMKFIRGVMDCASSLETVLLQDKDPCETCDAVSGNLTCCPTGWMFPKNKYEQDMILDQLGIGVSFSTQIIFKT
;
A
#
# COMPACT_ATOMS: atom_id res chain seq x y z
N MET A 1 45.34 57.74 -23.15
CA MET A 1 44.81 56.81 -22.14
C MET A 1 43.32 56.65 -22.42
N GLY A 2 42.96 55.58 -23.13
CA GLY A 2 41.57 55.26 -23.42
C GLY A 2 40.98 54.53 -22.21
N SER A 3 39.86 55.04 -21.71
CA SER A 3 39.02 54.31 -20.76
C SER A 3 37.79 53.83 -21.53
N ASN A 4 37.81 52.54 -21.88
CA ASN A 4 36.70 51.85 -22.50
C ASN A 4 35.56 51.74 -21.49
N ASN A 5 34.46 52.44 -21.75
CA ASN A 5 33.14 52.11 -21.22
C ASN A 5 32.70 50.80 -21.89
N VAL A 6 32.91 49.66 -21.22
CA VAL A 6 32.22 48.42 -21.57
C VAL A 6 30.92 48.40 -20.78
N GLN A 7 29.86 48.87 -21.42
CA GLN A 7 28.49 48.58 -21.00
C GLN A 7 28.27 47.08 -21.21
N ASN A 8 28.46 46.27 -20.17
CA ASN A 8 28.06 44.87 -20.18
C ASN A 8 26.52 44.79 -20.18
N HIS A 9 25.91 44.90 -21.36
CA HIS A 9 24.58 44.36 -21.59
C HIS A 9 24.71 42.82 -21.61
N VAL A 10 24.52 42.19 -20.46
CA VAL A 10 24.17 40.78 -20.42
C VAL A 10 22.68 40.72 -20.76
N ASP A 11 22.37 40.56 -22.05
CA ASP A 11 21.09 39.96 -22.42
C ASP A 11 21.12 38.54 -21.84
N ASP A 12 20.47 38.36 -20.70
CA ASP A 12 20.15 37.05 -20.14
C ASP A 12 19.06 36.44 -21.02
N ASP A 13 19.49 36.01 -22.21
CA ASP A 13 18.66 35.52 -23.28
C ASP A 13 18.04 34.21 -22.80
N ASP A 14 16.79 34.24 -22.33
CA ASP A 14 16.07 33.10 -21.74
C ASP A 14 15.96 31.95 -22.76
N ARG A 15 16.98 31.07 -22.76
CA ARG A 15 17.11 29.95 -23.69
C ARG A 15 16.04 28.90 -23.45
N PHE A 16 15.51 28.80 -22.23
CA PHE A 16 14.45 27.84 -21.91
C PHE A 16 13.12 28.30 -22.54
N SER A 17 12.82 29.60 -22.52
CA SER A 17 11.67 30.16 -23.26
C SER A 17 11.76 30.02 -24.78
N LYS A 18 12.86 29.48 -25.36
CA LYS A 18 12.97 29.15 -26.79
C LYS A 18 12.57 27.71 -27.11
N LEU A 19 12.42 26.85 -26.11
CA LEU A 19 12.00 25.45 -26.31
C LEU A 19 10.53 25.37 -26.75
N PRO A 20 10.14 24.38 -27.56
CA PRO A 20 8.75 24.03 -27.85
C PRO A 20 7.92 23.72 -26.59
N ASP A 21 6.62 23.98 -26.64
CA ASP A 21 5.73 23.84 -25.47
C ASP A 21 5.62 22.38 -25.00
N ASP A 22 5.66 21.39 -25.91
CA ASP A 22 5.68 19.96 -25.59
C ASP A 22 6.91 19.56 -24.76
N ILE A 23 8.08 20.14 -25.06
CA ILE A 23 9.31 19.91 -24.29
C ILE A 23 9.22 20.59 -22.92
N LEU A 24 8.70 21.81 -22.85
CA LEU A 24 8.49 22.52 -21.59
C LEU A 24 7.50 21.78 -20.68
N LEU A 25 6.40 21.28 -21.24
CA LEU A 25 5.42 20.46 -20.52
C LEU A 25 6.02 19.14 -20.05
N HIS A 26 6.88 18.51 -20.84
CA HIS A 26 7.60 17.30 -20.42
C HIS A 26 8.53 17.59 -19.23
N ILE A 27 9.27 18.70 -19.26
CA ILE A 27 10.15 19.11 -18.16
C ILE A 27 9.33 19.41 -16.90
N LEU A 28 8.29 20.24 -17.02
CA LEU A 28 7.43 20.62 -15.90
C LEU A 28 6.69 19.42 -15.30
N GLY A 29 6.25 18.47 -16.13
CA GLY A 29 5.61 17.22 -15.71
C GLY A 29 6.52 16.26 -14.94
N LYS A 30 7.83 16.52 -14.89
CA LYS A 30 8.79 15.81 -14.02
C LYS A 30 9.08 16.54 -12.70
N THR A 31 8.52 17.72 -12.51
CA THR A 31 8.72 18.55 -11.31
C THR A 31 7.46 18.61 -10.45
N ASN A 32 7.61 19.00 -9.18
CA ASN A 32 6.46 19.30 -8.31
C ASN A 32 5.64 20.45 -8.93
N ILE A 33 4.31 20.37 -8.83
CA ILE A 33 3.36 21.39 -9.30
C ILE A 33 3.70 22.80 -8.80
N MET A 34 4.25 22.94 -7.60
CA MET A 34 4.69 24.22 -7.05
C MET A 34 5.88 24.83 -7.80
N SER A 35 6.81 24.00 -8.26
CA SER A 35 7.90 24.44 -9.13
C SER A 35 7.35 24.88 -10.49
N SER A 36 6.38 24.15 -11.02
CA SER A 36 5.71 24.50 -12.27
C SER A 36 4.96 25.83 -12.18
N ILE A 37 4.23 26.06 -11.09
CA ILE A 37 3.54 27.33 -10.82
C ILE A 37 4.57 28.46 -10.66
N ARG A 38 5.67 28.26 -9.93
CA ARG A 38 6.73 29.29 -9.80
C ARG A 38 7.35 29.64 -11.14
N ALA A 39 7.67 28.63 -11.95
CA ALA A 39 8.22 28.82 -13.30
C ALA A 39 7.23 29.56 -14.22
N SER A 40 5.92 29.43 -13.99
CA SER A 40 4.90 30.16 -14.74
C SER A 40 4.99 31.69 -14.57
N PHE A 41 5.61 32.17 -13.48
CA PHE A 41 5.86 33.59 -13.25
C PHE A 41 7.17 34.09 -13.88
N SER A 42 8.02 33.20 -14.40
CA SER A 42 9.32 33.57 -14.98
C SER A 42 9.18 34.28 -16.34
N SER A 43 8.11 34.01 -17.08
CA SER A 43 7.86 34.61 -18.39
C SER A 43 6.38 34.54 -18.76
N THR A 44 5.92 35.50 -19.58
CA THR A 44 4.54 35.52 -20.10
C THR A 44 4.20 34.26 -20.89
N ARG A 45 5.20 33.64 -21.53
CA ARG A 45 5.04 32.37 -22.23
C ARG A 45 4.76 31.21 -21.28
N TRP A 46 5.33 31.21 -20.09
CA TRP A 46 5.22 30.08 -19.15
C TRP A 46 3.92 30.11 -18.33
N ARG A 47 3.25 31.27 -18.31
CA ARG A 47 2.07 31.54 -17.48
C ARG A 47 0.94 30.52 -17.62
N HIS A 48 0.77 29.94 -18.80
CA HIS A 48 -0.32 29.02 -19.10
C HIS A 48 0.11 27.53 -19.05
N LEU A 49 1.41 27.24 -18.94
CA LEU A 49 1.93 25.87 -18.98
C LEU A 49 1.42 24.97 -17.84
N PRO A 50 1.27 25.42 -16.57
CA PRO A 50 0.70 24.58 -15.53
C PRO A 50 -0.70 24.08 -15.88
N SER A 51 -1.50 24.92 -16.54
CA SER A 51 -2.84 24.58 -17.00
C SER A 51 -2.86 23.65 -18.21
N LEU A 52 -1.72 23.34 -18.83
CA LEU A 52 -1.61 22.43 -19.97
C LEU A 52 -1.05 21.05 -19.58
N LEU A 53 -0.68 20.86 -18.31
CA LEU A 53 -0.16 19.58 -17.84
C LEU A 53 -1.20 18.45 -18.00
N PRO A 54 -0.79 17.27 -18.49
CA PRO A 54 -1.71 16.13 -18.69
C PRO A 54 -2.17 15.51 -17.36
N HIS A 55 -1.36 15.65 -16.31
CA HIS A 55 -1.64 15.18 -14.97
C HIS A 55 -1.40 16.32 -13.97
N ILE A 56 -2.44 16.68 -13.24
CA ILE A 56 -2.40 17.73 -12.22
C ILE A 56 -2.43 17.02 -10.87
N TYR A 57 -1.32 17.03 -10.15
CA TYR A 57 -1.23 16.51 -8.79
C TYR A 57 -1.16 17.69 -7.82
N LEU A 58 -2.12 17.78 -6.90
CA LEU A 58 -2.17 18.78 -5.84
C LEU A 58 -2.37 18.06 -4.52
N SER A 59 -1.39 18.14 -3.64
CA SER A 59 -1.46 17.54 -2.31
C SER A 59 -1.32 18.60 -1.25
N ILE A 60 -2.15 18.57 -0.21
CA ILE A 60 -2.02 19.48 0.93
C ILE A 60 -0.62 19.41 1.57
N TRP A 61 0.01 18.22 1.53
CA TRP A 61 1.35 18.00 2.08
C TRP A 61 2.44 18.84 1.38
N ASP A 62 2.23 19.25 0.13
CA ASP A 62 3.14 20.16 -0.59
C ASP A 62 3.14 21.59 -0.02
N PHE A 63 2.12 21.94 0.76
CA PHE A 63 1.90 23.27 1.32
C PHE A 63 2.14 23.33 2.84
N ILE A 64 2.38 22.18 3.48
CA ILE A 64 2.73 22.09 4.90
C ILE A 64 4.25 21.99 5.03
N LEU A 65 4.84 22.78 5.93
CA LEU A 65 6.28 22.71 6.20
C LEU A 65 6.60 21.43 6.98
N SER A 66 7.79 20.85 6.75
CA SER A 66 8.23 19.53 7.25
C SER A 66 8.21 19.32 8.78
N HIS A 67 7.87 20.35 9.56
CA HIS A 67 7.79 20.33 11.02
C HIS A 67 6.39 20.61 11.57
N ASP A 68 5.42 20.89 10.70
CA ASP A 68 4.04 21.20 11.11
C ASP A 68 3.13 19.98 10.93
N THR A 69 2.23 19.79 11.90
CA THR A 69 1.23 18.72 11.88
C THR A 69 -0.13 19.27 11.45
N LEU A 70 -0.95 18.41 10.83
CA LEU A 70 -2.33 18.74 10.40
C LEU A 70 -3.27 19.08 11.59
N THR A 71 -2.77 19.01 12.83
CA THR A 71 -3.46 19.43 14.05
C THR A 71 -3.49 20.96 14.25
N ASN A 72 -2.61 21.71 13.57
CA ASN A 72 -2.61 23.17 13.64
C ASN A 72 -3.56 23.76 12.58
N ASN A 73 -4.79 24.04 12.98
CA ASN A 73 -5.83 24.59 12.11
C ASN A 73 -5.39 25.84 11.31
N LYS A 74 -4.48 26.68 11.85
CA LYS A 74 -3.97 27.85 11.11
C LYS A 74 -3.08 27.44 9.94
N VAL A 75 -2.21 26.46 10.15
CA VAL A 75 -1.32 25.95 9.09
C VAL A 75 -2.16 25.24 8.02
N VAL A 76 -3.17 24.47 8.43
CA VAL A 76 -4.11 23.83 7.49
C VAL A 76 -4.88 24.87 6.69
N ASP A 77 -5.37 25.94 7.33
CA ASP A 77 -6.08 27.04 6.67
C ASP A 77 -5.19 27.75 5.62
N GLU A 78 -3.97 28.13 6.00
CA GLU A 78 -2.99 28.75 5.09
C GLU A 78 -2.61 27.83 3.92
N ALA A 79 -2.39 26.54 4.20
CA ALA A 79 -2.07 25.52 3.20
C ALA A 79 -3.23 25.31 2.21
N MET A 80 -4.45 25.13 2.71
CA MET A 80 -5.64 24.97 1.87
C MET A 80 -5.93 26.24 1.04
N ALA A 81 -5.71 27.43 1.59
CA ALA A 81 -5.85 28.69 0.85
C ALA A 81 -4.80 28.81 -0.28
N ALA A 82 -3.56 28.41 -0.02
CA ALA A 82 -2.50 28.36 -1.04
C ALA A 82 -2.81 27.31 -2.12
N MET A 83 -3.26 26.13 -1.72
CA MET A 83 -3.66 25.06 -2.63
C MET A 83 -4.87 25.46 -3.49
N THR A 84 -5.85 26.17 -2.93
CA THR A 84 -7.00 26.69 -3.71
C THR A 84 -6.54 27.66 -4.80
N LYS A 85 -5.54 28.52 -4.51
CA LYS A 85 -4.93 29.39 -5.53
C LYS A 85 -4.20 28.58 -6.60
N ALA A 86 -3.47 27.54 -6.21
CA ALA A 86 -2.78 26.64 -7.13
C ALA A 86 -3.78 25.88 -8.03
N ALA A 87 -4.86 25.35 -7.45
CA ALA A 87 -5.95 24.69 -8.16
C ALA A 87 -6.57 25.61 -9.21
N ARG A 88 -6.84 26.88 -8.86
CA ARG A 88 -7.38 27.86 -9.81
C ARG A 88 -6.46 28.12 -11.01
N ILE A 89 -5.14 28.05 -10.83
CA ILE A 89 -4.17 28.22 -11.92
C ILE A 89 -4.11 26.95 -12.79
N CYS A 90 -4.10 25.77 -12.16
CA CYS A 90 -3.89 24.50 -12.87
C CYS A 90 -5.15 24.00 -13.58
N LEU A 91 -6.32 24.23 -13.00
CA LEU A 91 -7.61 23.77 -13.52
C LEU A 91 -8.25 24.76 -14.51
N ALA A 92 -7.68 25.96 -14.67
CA ALA A 92 -8.15 26.95 -15.63
C ALA A 92 -8.25 26.37 -17.05
N ALA A 93 -9.30 26.78 -17.78
CA ALA A 93 -9.55 26.29 -19.14
C ALA A 93 -8.40 26.72 -20.08
N PRO A 94 -7.70 25.78 -20.75
CA PRO A 94 -6.70 26.14 -21.73
C PRO A 94 -7.39 26.69 -22.99
N GLY A 95 -7.01 27.91 -23.39
CA GLY A 95 -7.68 28.65 -24.46
C GLY A 95 -7.54 28.06 -25.88
N SER A 96 -6.86 26.91 -26.08
CA SER A 96 -6.62 26.42 -27.45
C SER A 96 -6.49 24.91 -27.66
N GLU A 97 -6.29 24.04 -26.65
CA GLU A 97 -6.20 22.58 -26.88
C GLU A 97 -6.82 21.75 -25.74
N ARG A 98 -7.80 20.91 -26.10
CA ARG A 98 -8.54 20.02 -25.20
C ARG A 98 -7.84 18.67 -25.07
N ALA A 99 -6.67 18.63 -24.44
CA ALA A 99 -6.11 17.38 -23.96
C ALA A 99 -6.88 16.95 -22.70
N THR A 100 -7.39 15.72 -22.68
CA THR A 100 -8.09 15.18 -21.50
C THR A 100 -7.10 14.95 -20.37
N LYS A 101 -7.37 15.53 -19.20
CA LYS A 101 -6.45 15.46 -18.04
C LYS A 101 -6.98 14.56 -16.94
N THR A 102 -6.03 14.12 -16.11
CA THR A 102 -6.31 13.54 -14.80
C THR A 102 -5.95 14.55 -13.72
N ALA A 103 -6.86 14.79 -12.79
CA ALA A 103 -6.61 15.60 -11.60
C ALA A 103 -6.55 14.68 -10.37
N SER A 104 -5.41 14.67 -9.68
CA SER A 104 -5.20 13.95 -8.42
C SER A 104 -5.08 14.95 -7.29
N LEU A 105 -5.97 14.84 -6.32
CA LEU A 105 -6.20 15.84 -5.28
C LEU A 105 -6.14 15.16 -3.91
N ASP A 106 -5.22 15.58 -3.05
CA ASP A 106 -5.23 15.22 -1.63
C ASP A 106 -5.69 16.40 -0.80
N LEU A 107 -6.96 16.38 -0.37
CA LEU A 107 -7.61 17.49 0.32
C LEU A 107 -7.88 17.16 1.77
N CYS A 108 -7.46 18.02 2.69
CA CYS A 108 -7.89 17.89 4.09
C CYS A 108 -9.38 18.28 4.21
N LEU A 109 -10.13 17.53 5.02
CA LEU A 109 -11.56 17.73 5.22
C LEU A 109 -11.87 19.02 6.01
N THR A 110 -11.66 20.19 5.41
CA THR A 110 -12.08 21.50 5.93
C THR A 110 -13.16 22.06 5.02
N ALA A 111 -14.40 22.08 5.50
CA ALA A 111 -15.60 22.34 4.69
C ALA A 111 -15.45 23.55 3.75
N ASN A 112 -14.95 24.69 4.25
CA ASN A 112 -14.87 25.93 3.46
C ASN A 112 -14.04 25.77 2.18
N TYR A 113 -12.90 25.07 2.22
CA TYR A 113 -12.02 24.92 1.06
C TYR A 113 -12.42 23.75 0.15
N LEU A 114 -13.10 22.74 0.71
CA LEU A 114 -13.64 21.64 -0.08
C LEU A 114 -14.61 22.17 -1.13
N TYR A 115 -15.53 23.08 -0.76
CA TYR A 115 -16.48 23.64 -1.72
C TYR A 115 -15.81 24.49 -2.80
N ASP A 116 -14.86 25.36 -2.43
CA ASP A 116 -14.14 26.20 -3.39
C ASP A 116 -13.36 25.35 -4.41
N ILE A 117 -12.67 24.30 -3.94
CA ILE A 117 -11.93 23.39 -4.82
C ILE A 117 -12.88 22.51 -5.63
N GLY A 118 -13.97 22.03 -5.01
CA GLY A 118 -15.01 21.25 -5.68
C GLY A 118 -15.64 21.99 -6.85
N GLU A 119 -15.93 23.29 -6.70
CA GLU A 119 -16.43 24.16 -7.76
C GLU A 119 -15.43 24.25 -8.91
N LEU A 120 -14.15 24.52 -8.62
CA LEU A 120 -13.09 24.59 -9.63
C LEU A 120 -12.92 23.28 -10.40
N VAL A 121 -13.04 22.13 -9.72
CA VAL A 121 -12.93 20.82 -10.38
C VAL A 121 -14.16 20.55 -11.23
N CYS A 122 -15.36 20.87 -10.75
CA CYS A 122 -16.60 20.73 -11.52
C CYS A 122 -16.59 21.58 -12.78
N GLU A 123 -16.17 22.85 -12.68
CA GLU A 123 -15.99 23.72 -13.85
C GLU A 123 -15.00 23.10 -14.85
N ALA A 124 -13.90 22.51 -14.37
CA ALA A 124 -12.91 21.88 -15.23
C ALA A 124 -13.42 20.59 -15.88
N THR A 125 -14.25 19.80 -15.19
CA THR A 125 -14.88 18.60 -15.76
C THR A 125 -15.96 18.96 -16.77
N ASP A 126 -16.80 19.96 -16.47
CA ASP A 126 -17.90 20.40 -17.33
C ASP A 126 -17.36 21.02 -18.64
N ASN A 127 -16.22 21.71 -18.56
CA ASN A 127 -15.52 22.24 -19.73
C ASN A 127 -14.78 21.15 -20.55
N GLY A 128 -14.81 19.89 -20.12
CA GLY A 128 -14.13 18.76 -20.75
C GLY A 128 -12.61 18.80 -20.62
N ASN A 129 -12.08 19.61 -19.69
CA ASN A 129 -10.65 19.76 -19.43
C ASN A 129 -10.12 18.59 -18.60
N VAL A 130 -10.88 18.19 -17.58
CA VAL A 130 -10.60 17.04 -16.71
C VAL A 130 -11.57 15.92 -17.03
N LYS A 131 -11.03 14.72 -17.29
CA LYS A 131 -11.82 13.52 -17.60
C LYS A 131 -11.90 12.55 -16.42
N SER A 132 -10.87 12.54 -15.58
CA SER A 132 -10.77 11.63 -14.44
C SER A 132 -10.27 12.36 -13.22
N VAL A 133 -10.89 12.10 -12.08
CA VAL A 133 -10.51 12.67 -10.79
C VAL A 133 -10.07 11.54 -9.85
N GLU A 134 -8.93 11.73 -9.22
CA GLU A 134 -8.46 10.92 -8.10
C GLU A 134 -8.54 11.78 -6.85
N LEU A 135 -9.30 11.34 -5.85
CA LEU A 135 -9.55 12.11 -4.66
C LEU A 135 -9.10 11.32 -3.43
N ALA A 136 -8.11 11.85 -2.72
CA ALA A 136 -7.73 11.38 -1.40
C ALA A 136 -8.13 12.43 -0.36
N LEU A 137 -8.71 11.96 0.74
CA LEU A 137 -9.22 12.83 1.79
C LEU A 137 -8.56 12.45 3.13
N PRO A 138 -7.27 12.80 3.28
CA PRO A 138 -6.56 12.54 4.52
C PRO A 138 -7.18 13.33 5.68
N THR A 139 -7.14 12.73 6.86
CA THR A 139 -7.58 13.35 8.11
C THR A 139 -6.40 13.70 9.00
N SER A 140 -6.58 14.68 9.89
CA SER A 140 -5.49 15.23 10.71
C SER A 140 -5.00 14.37 11.86
N SER A 141 -5.60 13.20 12.09
CA SER A 141 -5.28 12.35 13.23
C SER A 141 -5.08 10.90 12.83
N ASP A 142 -3.82 10.48 12.75
CA ASP A 142 -3.44 9.08 12.61
C ASP A 142 -3.64 8.27 13.91
N GLU A 143 -3.93 8.91 15.05
CA GLU A 143 -3.98 8.18 16.34
C GLU A 143 -5.24 8.36 17.20
N TYR A 144 -6.11 9.36 16.98
CA TYR A 144 -7.20 9.68 17.93
C TYR A 144 -8.47 10.31 17.33
N CYS A 145 -8.94 9.87 16.16
CA CYS A 145 -10.28 10.28 15.70
C CYS A 145 -11.35 9.53 16.53
N ASP A 146 -12.10 10.26 17.36
CA ASP A 146 -13.20 9.67 18.10
C ASP A 146 -14.40 9.38 17.18
N GLY A 147 -15.39 8.63 17.67
CA GLY A 147 -16.55 8.28 16.85
C GLY A 147 -17.39 9.48 16.39
N ALA A 148 -17.36 10.61 17.11
CA ALA A 148 -18.10 11.81 16.75
C ALA A 148 -17.39 12.58 15.63
N ASP A 149 -16.06 12.67 15.68
CA ASP A 149 -15.24 13.23 14.60
C ASP A 149 -15.41 12.42 13.31
N MET A 150 -15.40 11.08 13.39
CA MET A 150 -15.61 10.21 12.22
C MET A 150 -16.99 10.42 11.57
N MET A 151 -18.04 10.62 12.38
CA MET A 151 -19.38 10.93 11.86
C MET A 151 -19.42 12.33 11.24
N ARG A 152 -18.76 13.32 11.84
CA ARG A 152 -18.64 14.66 11.25
C ARG A 152 -17.91 14.62 9.91
N HIS A 153 -16.85 13.83 9.79
CA HIS A 153 -16.14 13.65 8.53
C HIS A 153 -17.02 13.01 7.46
N ALA A 154 -17.74 11.93 7.79
CA ALA A 154 -18.69 11.31 6.87
C ALA A 154 -19.80 12.27 6.44
N ASN A 155 -20.34 13.08 7.35
CA ASN A 155 -21.39 14.03 7.01
C ASN A 155 -20.87 15.17 6.12
N ASN A 156 -19.67 15.70 6.38
CA ASN A 156 -19.03 16.69 5.52
C ASN A 156 -18.78 16.13 4.11
N LEU A 157 -18.40 14.85 4.02
CA LEU A 157 -18.23 14.13 2.76
C LEU A 157 -19.54 14.04 2.00
N VAL A 158 -20.60 13.54 2.64
CA VAL A 158 -21.92 13.42 2.02
C VAL A 158 -22.41 14.79 1.54
N CYS A 159 -22.31 15.85 2.35
CA CYS A 159 -22.69 17.20 1.93
C CYS A 159 -21.85 17.73 0.75
N PHE A 160 -20.54 17.48 0.75
CA PHE A 160 -19.66 17.85 -0.37
C PHE A 160 -20.09 17.16 -1.67
N PHE A 161 -20.36 15.87 -1.58
CA PHE A 161 -20.81 15.06 -2.68
C PHE A 161 -22.21 15.44 -3.20
N ASP A 162 -23.14 15.75 -2.30
CA ASP A 162 -24.48 16.24 -2.65
C ASP A 162 -24.44 17.59 -3.37
N ALA A 163 -23.47 18.44 -3.03
CA ALA A 163 -23.29 19.73 -3.70
C ALA A 163 -22.66 19.62 -5.10
N PHE A 164 -21.89 18.56 -5.36
CA PHE A 164 -21.14 18.37 -6.61
C PHE A 164 -21.41 17.00 -7.25
N PRO A 165 -22.66 16.72 -7.68
CA PRO A 165 -23.05 15.41 -8.22
C PRO A 165 -22.29 15.04 -9.51
N ASN A 166 -21.89 16.02 -10.33
CA ASN A 166 -21.12 15.77 -11.56
C ASN A 166 -19.74 15.16 -11.29
N LEU A 167 -19.16 15.46 -10.12
CA LEU A 167 -17.84 14.97 -9.74
C LEU A 167 -17.82 13.43 -9.67
N PHE A 168 -18.90 12.82 -9.18
CA PHE A 168 -19.05 11.36 -9.07
C PHE A 168 -18.82 10.60 -10.37
N GLN A 169 -19.29 11.17 -11.49
CA GLN A 169 -19.16 10.53 -12.79
C GLN A 169 -17.71 10.53 -13.30
N CYS A 170 -16.85 11.36 -12.71
CA CYS A 170 -15.45 11.52 -13.10
C CYS A 170 -14.47 10.83 -12.14
N ILE A 171 -14.90 10.44 -10.93
CA ILE A 171 -14.01 9.85 -9.93
C ILE A 171 -13.58 8.44 -10.37
N THR A 172 -12.27 8.25 -10.50
CA THR A 172 -11.64 6.96 -10.84
C THR A 172 -10.90 6.34 -9.66
N LYS A 173 -10.43 7.16 -8.70
CA LYS A 173 -9.80 6.73 -7.46
C LYS A 173 -10.38 7.50 -6.28
N LEU A 174 -10.75 6.80 -5.22
CA LEU A 174 -11.25 7.38 -3.99
C LEU A 174 -10.50 6.78 -2.79
N ASP A 175 -9.89 7.63 -1.97
CA ASP A 175 -9.23 7.26 -0.73
C ASP A 175 -9.83 8.05 0.44
N LEU A 176 -10.46 7.33 1.38
CA LEU A 176 -11.18 7.89 2.51
C LEU A 176 -10.53 7.48 3.83
N HIS A 177 -10.32 8.47 4.69
CA HIS A 177 -9.71 8.28 6.01
C HIS A 177 -10.70 8.66 7.12
N CYS A 178 -10.73 7.87 8.19
CA CYS A 178 -11.42 8.16 9.45
C CYS A 178 -12.88 8.66 9.28
N ALA A 179 -13.71 7.90 8.55
CA ALA A 179 -15.11 8.23 8.32
C ALA A 179 -16.06 7.10 8.77
N ARG A 180 -17.15 7.48 9.45
CA ARG A 180 -18.22 6.57 9.88
C ARG A 180 -19.49 6.84 9.07
N PHE A 181 -19.78 5.96 8.13
CA PHE A 181 -20.99 6.03 7.30
C PHE A 181 -22.12 5.20 7.91
N SER A 182 -23.35 5.48 7.53
CA SER A 182 -24.42 4.48 7.59
C SER A 182 -24.26 3.47 6.44
N GLU A 183 -24.89 2.30 6.55
CA GLU A 183 -24.90 1.29 5.48
C GLU A 183 -25.46 1.87 4.17
N LEU A 184 -26.49 2.72 4.26
CA LEU A 184 -27.11 3.38 3.12
C LEU A 184 -26.18 4.40 2.47
N GLU A 185 -25.53 5.27 3.25
CA GLU A 185 -24.61 6.30 2.72
C GLU A 185 -23.41 5.66 2.02
N MET A 186 -22.82 4.60 2.59
CA MET A 186 -21.73 3.87 1.96
C MET A 186 -22.17 3.28 0.62
N HIS A 187 -23.35 2.65 0.58
CA HIS A 187 -23.87 2.07 -0.66
C HIS A 187 -24.13 3.15 -1.73
N GLN A 188 -24.77 4.25 -1.34
CA GLN A 188 -25.07 5.37 -2.25
C GLN A 188 -23.79 6.03 -2.79
N LEU A 189 -22.77 6.20 -1.95
CA LEU A 189 -21.47 6.74 -2.34
C LEU A 189 -20.81 5.88 -3.43
N LEU A 190 -20.82 4.56 -3.25
CA LEU A 190 -20.19 3.62 -4.16
C LEU A 190 -20.99 3.45 -5.46
N ASP A 191 -22.32 3.43 -5.38
CA ASP A 191 -23.21 3.29 -6.54
C ASP A 191 -23.16 4.54 -7.44
N SER A 192 -22.98 5.73 -6.85
CA SER A 192 -22.86 6.99 -7.60
C SER A 192 -21.55 7.08 -8.42
N CYS A 193 -20.48 6.40 -8.00
CA CYS A 193 -19.18 6.46 -8.69
C CYS A 193 -19.04 5.44 -9.84
N GLU A 194 -19.73 5.64 -10.98
CA GLU A 194 -19.73 4.68 -12.10
C GLU A 194 -18.33 4.42 -12.74
N GLN A 195 -17.37 5.32 -12.55
CA GLN A 195 -16.02 5.23 -13.12
C GLN A 195 -14.97 4.76 -12.11
N LEU A 196 -15.36 4.49 -10.86
CA LEU A 196 -14.45 4.13 -9.79
C LEU A 196 -13.74 2.80 -10.08
N GLN A 197 -12.42 2.85 -10.09
CA GLN A 197 -11.54 1.70 -10.34
C GLN A 197 -10.72 1.34 -9.11
N HIS A 198 -10.44 2.31 -8.25
CA HIS A 198 -9.57 2.17 -7.08
C HIS A 198 -10.25 2.76 -5.85
N LEU A 199 -10.51 1.92 -4.84
CA LEU A 199 -11.10 2.34 -3.58
C LEU A 199 -10.17 1.99 -2.42
N GLU A 200 -9.82 2.97 -1.61
CA GLU A 200 -9.13 2.78 -0.34
C GLU A 200 -9.97 3.34 0.80
N LEU A 201 -10.14 2.52 1.83
CA LEU A 201 -10.81 2.91 3.08
C LEU A 201 -9.84 2.67 4.22
N THR A 202 -9.50 3.73 4.95
CA THR A 202 -8.61 3.70 6.11
C THR A 202 -9.36 4.14 7.35
N ASN A 203 -9.36 3.31 8.39
CA ASN A 203 -10.08 3.57 9.66
C ASN A 203 -11.56 3.97 9.43
N CYS A 204 -12.22 3.37 8.43
CA CYS A 204 -13.62 3.60 8.14
C CYS A 204 -14.50 2.49 8.75
N ASP A 205 -15.75 2.82 9.08
CA ASP A 205 -16.74 1.82 9.51
C ASP A 205 -18.17 2.22 9.12
N THR A 206 -19.08 1.24 9.17
CA THR A 206 -20.53 1.45 9.02
C THR A 206 -21.28 1.28 10.34
N GLY A 207 -20.62 1.65 11.44
CA GLY A 207 -21.02 1.29 12.81
C GLY A 207 -20.15 0.20 13.42
N ASN A 208 -20.16 0.11 14.75
CA ASN A 208 -19.34 -0.84 15.50
C ASN A 208 -19.70 -2.29 15.14
N LEU A 209 -18.70 -3.10 14.79
CA LEU A 209 -18.89 -4.52 14.41
C LEU A 209 -19.90 -4.70 13.26
N SER A 210 -19.94 -3.73 12.34
CA SER A 210 -20.83 -3.79 11.19
C SER A 210 -20.34 -4.76 10.11
N VAL A 211 -21.26 -5.17 9.24
CA VAL A 211 -20.96 -5.99 8.06
C VAL A 211 -20.94 -5.10 6.83
N LEU A 212 -19.79 -5.00 6.17
CA LEU A 212 -19.68 -4.28 4.91
C LEU A 212 -20.14 -5.20 3.77
N LYS A 213 -21.26 -4.87 3.14
CA LYS A 213 -21.78 -5.60 1.97
C LYS A 213 -21.53 -4.79 0.70
N ILE A 214 -20.86 -5.40 -0.27
CA ILE A 214 -20.63 -4.80 -1.58
C ILE A 214 -21.25 -5.70 -2.65
N ASP A 215 -22.38 -5.26 -3.19
CA ASP A 215 -23.09 -5.90 -4.31
C ASP A 215 -23.22 -4.91 -5.46
N MET A 216 -22.19 -4.85 -6.31
CA MET A 216 -22.05 -3.83 -7.34
C MET A 216 -21.75 -4.47 -8.71
N PRO A 217 -22.76 -5.05 -9.39
CA PRO A 217 -22.56 -5.82 -10.62
C PRO A 217 -22.02 -5.01 -11.79
N ASN A 218 -22.28 -3.70 -11.82
CA ASN A 218 -21.84 -2.81 -12.90
C ASN A 218 -20.54 -2.06 -12.58
N SER A 219 -20.00 -2.25 -11.37
CA SER A 219 -18.85 -1.48 -10.91
C SER A 219 -17.58 -1.79 -11.71
N LYS A 220 -16.74 -0.76 -11.84
CA LYS A 220 -15.42 -0.83 -12.48
C LYS A 220 -14.29 -1.04 -11.46
N ILE A 221 -14.62 -1.21 -10.18
CA ILE A 221 -13.64 -1.39 -9.09
C ILE A 221 -12.77 -2.61 -9.40
N SER A 222 -11.47 -2.34 -9.55
CA SER A 222 -10.42 -3.30 -9.86
C SER A 222 -9.44 -3.48 -8.70
N TYR A 223 -9.35 -2.49 -7.82
CA TYR A 223 -8.54 -2.48 -6.63
C TYR A 223 -9.37 -2.03 -5.43
N LEU A 224 -9.31 -2.80 -4.33
CA LEU A 224 -9.94 -2.48 -3.06
C LEU A 224 -8.93 -2.64 -1.92
N ARG A 225 -8.68 -1.58 -1.16
CA ARG A 225 -7.90 -1.61 0.08
C ARG A 225 -8.77 -1.22 1.27
N LEU A 226 -8.74 -2.05 2.30
CA LEU A 226 -9.40 -1.82 3.59
C LEU A 226 -8.32 -1.89 4.67
N ALA A 227 -7.97 -0.76 5.27
CA ALA A 227 -6.93 -0.66 6.29
C ALA A 227 -7.50 -0.20 7.62
N SER A 228 -7.24 -0.93 8.70
CA SER A 228 -7.67 -0.59 10.06
C SER A 228 -9.17 -0.30 10.19
N CYS A 229 -9.99 -0.89 9.30
CA CYS A 229 -11.43 -0.69 9.28
C CYS A 229 -12.12 -1.57 10.33
N ARG A 230 -13.13 -1.04 11.03
CA ARG A 230 -13.76 -1.71 12.19
C ARG A 230 -14.94 -2.60 11.81
N PHE A 231 -14.86 -3.27 10.65
CA PHE A 231 -15.87 -4.22 10.20
C PHE A 231 -15.71 -5.56 10.92
N GLU A 232 -16.83 -6.16 11.34
CA GLU A 232 -16.84 -7.55 11.82
C GLU A 232 -16.68 -8.53 10.66
N LYS A 233 -17.30 -8.23 9.51
CA LYS A 233 -17.28 -9.08 8.33
C LYS A 233 -17.38 -8.24 7.06
N ILE A 234 -16.69 -8.67 6.01
CA ILE A 234 -16.73 -8.06 4.68
C ILE A 234 -17.31 -9.08 3.71
N GLU A 235 -18.43 -8.74 3.08
CA GLU A 235 -19.16 -9.58 2.13
C GLU A 235 -19.10 -8.97 0.73
N LEU A 236 -18.24 -9.52 -0.12
CA LEU A 236 -18.12 -9.13 -1.52
C LEU A 236 -19.08 -9.98 -2.36
N LEU A 237 -20.35 -9.57 -2.42
CA LEU A 237 -21.43 -10.33 -3.07
C LEU A 237 -21.27 -10.33 -4.59
N CYS A 238 -20.98 -9.19 -5.20
CA CYS A 238 -20.74 -9.08 -6.64
C CYS A 238 -19.77 -7.93 -6.95
N LEU A 239 -18.56 -8.28 -7.38
CA LEU A 239 -17.55 -7.33 -7.86
C LEU A 239 -16.78 -7.97 -9.02
N PRO A 240 -17.33 -7.93 -10.25
CA PRO A 240 -16.83 -8.74 -11.36
C PRO A 240 -15.42 -8.38 -11.83
N LYS A 241 -15.03 -7.11 -11.67
CA LYS A 241 -13.74 -6.57 -12.15
C LYS A 241 -12.67 -6.49 -11.08
N LEU A 242 -12.98 -6.85 -9.83
CA LEU A 242 -12.03 -6.80 -8.73
C LEU A 242 -10.87 -7.75 -9.01
N SER A 243 -9.65 -7.20 -9.06
CA SER A 243 -8.42 -7.93 -9.36
C SER A 243 -7.46 -7.99 -8.18
N VAL A 244 -7.47 -6.95 -7.35
CA VAL A 244 -6.61 -6.81 -6.16
C VAL A 244 -7.48 -6.50 -4.95
N LEU A 245 -7.32 -7.28 -3.89
CA LEU A 245 -7.93 -7.03 -2.59
C LEU A 245 -6.85 -6.99 -1.51
N HIS A 246 -6.78 -5.88 -0.78
CA HIS A 246 -5.94 -5.72 0.39
C HIS A 246 -6.80 -5.51 1.64
N CYS A 247 -6.71 -6.42 2.59
CA CYS A 247 -7.40 -6.32 3.88
C CYS A 247 -6.38 -6.31 5.01
N GLU A 248 -6.40 -5.23 5.78
CA GLU A 248 -5.49 -4.98 6.89
C GLU A 248 -6.29 -4.72 8.18
N SER A 249 -5.89 -5.41 9.25
CA SER A 249 -6.33 -5.18 10.64
C SER A 249 -7.85 -5.34 10.87
N TRP A 250 -8.40 -6.54 10.58
CA TRP A 250 -9.81 -6.87 10.86
C TRP A 250 -10.05 -7.31 12.32
N ILE A 251 -11.28 -7.10 12.82
CA ILE A 251 -11.67 -7.37 14.22
C ILE A 251 -12.51 -8.66 14.36
N SER A 252 -12.91 -9.30 13.26
CA SER A 252 -13.83 -10.45 13.23
C SER A 252 -13.59 -11.55 14.28
N PHE A 253 -14.68 -12.03 14.89
CA PHE A 253 -14.70 -13.23 15.74
C PHE A 253 -14.78 -14.54 14.94
N GLY A 254 -15.18 -14.44 13.66
CA GLY A 254 -15.37 -15.56 12.74
C GLY A 254 -14.55 -15.41 11.47
N THR A 255 -15.13 -15.82 10.32
CA THR A 255 -14.47 -15.63 9.02
C THR A 255 -14.65 -14.17 8.58
N PRO A 256 -13.57 -13.40 8.42
CA PRO A 256 -13.63 -11.95 8.17
C PRO A 256 -14.11 -11.59 6.76
N LEU A 257 -13.99 -12.53 5.80
CA LEU A 257 -14.25 -12.30 4.39
C LEU A 257 -15.22 -13.35 3.84
N TYR A 258 -16.10 -12.91 2.95
CA TYR A 258 -16.96 -13.77 2.14
C TYR A 258 -16.90 -13.33 0.69
N PHE A 259 -16.61 -14.28 -0.20
CA PHE A 259 -16.57 -14.07 -1.65
C PHE A 259 -17.82 -14.68 -2.30
N GLY A 260 -18.67 -13.82 -2.85
CA GLY A 260 -19.72 -14.18 -3.78
C GLY A 260 -19.16 -14.29 -5.21
N TYR A 261 -19.53 -13.35 -6.08
CA TYR A 261 -19.09 -13.32 -7.47
C TYR A 261 -17.92 -12.34 -7.70
N VAL A 262 -16.70 -12.87 -7.65
CA VAL A 262 -15.42 -12.14 -7.86
C VAL A 262 -14.48 -12.89 -8.83
N PRO A 263 -14.87 -13.09 -10.09
CA PRO A 263 -14.15 -13.95 -11.05
C PRO A 263 -12.73 -13.45 -11.38
N CYS A 264 -12.47 -12.15 -11.31
CA CYS A 264 -11.19 -11.56 -11.70
C CYS A 264 -10.18 -11.42 -10.55
N LEU A 265 -10.50 -11.87 -9.34
CA LEU A 265 -9.61 -11.69 -8.19
C LEU A 265 -8.35 -12.55 -8.34
N GLU A 266 -7.20 -11.89 -8.51
CA GLU A 266 -5.91 -12.51 -8.76
C GLU A 266 -4.90 -12.24 -7.63
N ASP A 267 -4.97 -11.10 -6.97
CA ASP A 267 -4.07 -10.70 -5.88
C ASP A 267 -4.85 -10.47 -4.59
N LEU A 268 -4.48 -11.20 -3.53
CA LEU A 268 -5.07 -11.10 -2.21
C LEU A 268 -3.98 -10.87 -1.16
N SER A 269 -4.12 -9.79 -0.42
CA SER A 269 -3.25 -9.45 0.71
C SER A 269 -4.06 -9.42 2.00
N LEU A 270 -3.65 -10.25 2.98
CA LEU A 270 -4.27 -10.37 4.30
C LEU A 270 -3.23 -10.02 5.36
N VAL A 271 -3.41 -8.87 6.00
CA VAL A 271 -2.46 -8.27 6.94
C VAL A 271 -3.13 -8.15 8.31
N CYS A 272 -2.66 -8.87 9.33
CA CYS A 272 -3.30 -8.83 10.65
C CYS A 272 -2.36 -9.29 11.78
N CYS A 273 -2.33 -8.50 12.86
CA CYS A 273 -1.58 -8.77 14.10
C CYS A 273 -2.28 -9.78 15.04
N ALA A 274 -3.53 -10.14 14.75
CA ALA A 274 -4.40 -11.04 15.52
C ALA A 274 -4.61 -10.65 17.00
N LEU A 275 -5.78 -10.09 17.30
CA LEU A 275 -6.15 -9.68 18.66
C LEU A 275 -6.46 -10.87 19.60
N ASN A 276 -6.42 -10.65 20.92
CA ASN A 276 -6.61 -11.66 21.96
C ASN A 276 -7.82 -12.60 21.77
N HIS A 277 -8.94 -12.03 21.35
CA HIS A 277 -10.21 -12.72 21.16
C HIS A 277 -10.33 -13.50 19.84
N GLN A 278 -9.39 -13.34 18.91
CA GLN A 278 -9.50 -13.96 17.59
C GLN A 278 -9.06 -15.43 17.64
N SER A 279 -9.99 -16.30 17.23
CA SER A 279 -9.72 -17.70 16.99
C SER A 279 -8.86 -17.87 15.73
N GLY A 280 -8.25 -19.05 15.55
CA GLY A 280 -7.48 -19.29 14.34
C GLY A 280 -8.39 -19.36 13.11
N LEU A 281 -7.90 -18.90 11.96
CA LEU A 281 -8.65 -18.87 10.71
C LEU A 281 -8.29 -20.04 9.81
N ASN A 282 -9.30 -20.65 9.22
CA ASN A 282 -9.15 -21.60 8.11
C ASN A 282 -9.13 -20.81 6.80
N LEU A 283 -7.99 -20.81 6.10
CA LEU A 283 -7.87 -20.17 4.80
C LEU A 283 -8.73 -20.88 3.74
N SER A 284 -8.95 -22.19 3.84
CA SER A 284 -9.83 -22.85 2.85
C SER A 284 -11.28 -22.37 2.94
N GLU A 285 -11.74 -22.02 4.14
CA GLU A 285 -13.07 -21.43 4.37
C GLU A 285 -13.10 -19.96 3.93
N LEU A 286 -12.05 -19.19 4.24
CA LEU A 286 -11.94 -17.77 3.86
C LEU A 286 -11.88 -17.57 2.34
N LEU A 287 -11.13 -18.43 1.64
CA LEU A 287 -10.94 -18.36 0.20
C LEU A 287 -12.07 -19.05 -0.59
N HIS A 288 -13.05 -19.63 0.11
CA HIS A 288 -14.18 -20.27 -0.53
C HIS A 288 -14.93 -19.29 -1.44
N GLY A 289 -15.19 -19.69 -2.69
CA GLY A 289 -15.80 -18.84 -3.71
C GLY A 289 -14.80 -18.12 -4.63
N SER A 290 -13.54 -17.96 -4.20
CA SER A 290 -12.46 -17.45 -5.04
C SER A 290 -11.64 -18.61 -5.63
N THR A 291 -11.48 -18.65 -6.95
CA THR A 291 -10.77 -19.77 -7.62
C THR A 291 -9.64 -19.34 -8.54
N ASN A 292 -9.36 -18.04 -8.64
CA ASN A 292 -8.40 -17.46 -9.59
C ASN A 292 -7.23 -16.73 -8.92
N ILE A 293 -7.09 -16.82 -7.60
CA ILE A 293 -6.00 -16.16 -6.87
C ILE A 293 -4.66 -16.72 -7.32
N LYS A 294 -3.80 -15.83 -7.84
CA LYS A 294 -2.44 -16.10 -8.34
C LYS A 294 -1.37 -15.58 -7.39
N VAL A 295 -1.68 -14.55 -6.61
CA VAL A 295 -0.78 -13.92 -5.63
C VAL A 295 -1.47 -13.90 -4.28
N LEU A 296 -0.81 -14.42 -3.25
CA LEU A 296 -1.30 -14.42 -1.88
C LEU A 296 -0.21 -13.85 -0.97
N THR A 297 -0.54 -12.75 -0.30
CA THR A 297 0.32 -12.09 0.68
C THR A 297 -0.31 -12.23 2.06
N LEU A 298 0.45 -12.78 3.02
CA LEU A 298 0.03 -12.94 4.41
C LEU A 298 1.02 -12.18 5.29
N ASP A 299 0.56 -11.25 6.10
CA ASP A 299 1.39 -10.54 7.08
C ASP A 299 0.84 -10.72 8.49
N PHE A 300 1.72 -11.12 9.40
CA PHE A 300 1.40 -11.42 10.81
C PHE A 300 1.87 -10.33 11.79
N TYR A 301 2.50 -9.25 11.31
CA TYR A 301 3.09 -8.17 12.13
C TYR A 301 3.99 -8.66 13.29
N GLY A 302 4.69 -9.77 13.12
CA GLY A 302 5.55 -10.32 14.18
C GLY A 302 4.79 -10.91 15.37
N GLU A 303 3.46 -11.00 15.29
CA GLU A 303 2.60 -11.51 16.37
C GLU A 303 2.15 -12.96 16.12
N LYS A 304 0.95 -13.34 16.53
CA LYS A 304 0.46 -14.73 16.46
C LYS A 304 0.21 -15.12 15.00
N ILE A 305 0.66 -16.32 14.61
CA ILE A 305 0.23 -16.93 13.33
C ILE A 305 -1.22 -17.36 13.50
N TRP A 306 -2.14 -16.58 12.92
CA TRP A 306 -3.58 -16.78 13.03
C TRP A 306 -4.10 -17.88 12.09
N MET A 307 -3.34 -18.25 11.05
CA MET A 307 -3.72 -19.31 10.11
C MET A 307 -3.61 -20.71 10.75
N LEU A 308 -4.66 -21.53 10.61
CA LEU A 308 -4.72 -22.89 11.12
C LEU A 308 -4.07 -23.92 10.16
N PRO A 309 -3.48 -25.00 10.71
CA PRO A 309 -2.90 -26.09 9.92
C PRO A 309 -3.98 -27.02 9.35
N GLU A 310 -4.42 -26.71 8.14
CA GLU A 310 -5.49 -27.42 7.41
C GLU A 310 -4.97 -28.58 6.52
N GLY A 311 -3.68 -28.58 6.20
CA GLY A 311 -3.06 -29.60 5.36
C GLY A 311 -3.67 -29.63 3.96
N LYS A 312 -4.03 -30.82 3.46
CA LYS A 312 -4.50 -31.04 2.09
C LYS A 312 -5.76 -30.25 1.68
N LYS A 313 -6.53 -29.73 2.63
CA LYS A 313 -7.68 -28.86 2.30
C LYS A 313 -7.27 -27.58 1.59
N LEU A 314 -6.04 -27.09 1.81
CA LEU A 314 -5.53 -25.89 1.14
C LEU A 314 -5.21 -26.10 -0.34
N CYS A 315 -5.02 -27.36 -0.77
CA CYS A 315 -4.67 -27.67 -2.15
C CYS A 315 -5.71 -27.19 -3.16
N THR A 316 -7.00 -27.17 -2.78
CA THR A 316 -8.06 -26.67 -3.67
C THR A 316 -7.97 -25.16 -3.86
N SER A 317 -7.61 -24.42 -2.81
CA SER A 317 -7.51 -22.96 -2.83
C SER A 317 -6.19 -22.46 -3.42
N PHE A 318 -5.10 -23.24 -3.30
CA PHE A 318 -3.76 -22.84 -3.75
C PHE A 318 -3.35 -23.44 -5.11
N ASN A 319 -4.24 -24.14 -5.82
CA ASN A 319 -3.91 -24.84 -7.06
C ASN A 319 -3.41 -23.90 -8.19
N LYS A 320 -3.89 -22.66 -8.25
CA LYS A 320 -3.50 -21.64 -9.24
C LYS A 320 -2.52 -20.60 -8.69
N LEU A 321 -2.09 -20.76 -7.44
CA LEU A 321 -1.19 -19.81 -6.80
C LEU A 321 0.18 -19.87 -7.48
N THR A 322 0.66 -18.72 -7.94
CA THR A 322 1.95 -18.57 -8.63
C THR A 322 2.98 -17.85 -7.77
N LYS A 323 2.51 -16.95 -6.89
CA LYS A 323 3.34 -16.22 -5.93
C LYS A 323 2.71 -16.28 -4.54
N MET A 324 3.54 -16.49 -3.53
CA MET A 324 3.11 -16.46 -2.14
C MET A 324 4.14 -15.70 -1.32
N PHE A 325 3.69 -14.72 -0.55
CA PHE A 325 4.55 -13.94 0.33
C PHE A 325 4.04 -14.06 1.76
N ILE A 326 4.95 -14.40 2.68
CA ILE A 326 4.65 -14.49 4.10
C ILE A 326 5.55 -13.50 4.85
N HIS A 327 4.95 -12.42 5.31
CA HIS A 327 5.63 -11.32 5.95
C HIS A 327 5.61 -11.41 7.47
N SER A 328 6.57 -10.71 8.06
CA SER A 328 6.69 -10.48 9.50
C SER A 328 6.58 -11.75 10.37
N ILE A 329 7.27 -12.84 10.01
CA ILE A 329 7.29 -14.05 10.83
C ILE A 329 8.25 -13.87 12.01
N HIS A 330 7.74 -13.92 13.24
CA HIS A 330 8.59 -13.82 14.43
C HIS A 330 9.71 -14.87 14.45
N VAL A 331 10.98 -14.45 14.65
CA VAL A 331 12.18 -15.32 14.60
C VAL A 331 12.07 -16.62 15.40
N ASN A 332 11.42 -16.57 16.57
CA ASN A 332 11.23 -17.72 17.45
C ASN A 332 10.31 -18.82 16.88
N PHE A 333 9.51 -18.52 15.86
CA PHE A 333 8.62 -19.51 15.27
C PHE A 333 9.31 -20.53 14.38
N GLY A 334 10.50 -20.19 13.87
CA GLY A 334 11.16 -20.97 12.82
C GLY A 334 10.34 -20.98 11.52
N LEU A 335 10.96 -21.50 10.46
CA LEU A 335 10.41 -21.40 9.10
C LEU A 335 10.00 -22.75 8.48
N LEU A 336 10.45 -23.87 9.03
CA LEU A 336 10.23 -25.19 8.41
C LEU A 336 8.75 -25.53 8.19
N TRP A 337 7.85 -25.00 9.02
CA TRP A 337 6.42 -25.23 8.87
C TRP A 337 5.85 -24.65 7.57
N THR A 338 6.48 -23.64 6.97
CA THR A 338 6.02 -23.05 5.69
C THR A 338 6.26 -23.98 4.51
N ILE A 339 7.15 -24.96 4.63
CA ILE A 339 7.33 -26.01 3.60
C ILE A 339 6.02 -26.78 3.41
N ALA A 340 5.23 -26.98 4.47
CA ALA A 340 3.92 -27.62 4.34
C ALA A 340 2.93 -26.79 3.49
N LEU A 341 3.08 -25.45 3.42
CA LEU A 341 2.29 -24.61 2.53
C LEU A 341 2.73 -24.76 1.07
N LEU A 342 4.05 -24.85 0.85
CA LEU A 342 4.60 -25.11 -0.47
C LEU A 342 4.10 -26.43 -1.05
N GLU A 343 4.07 -27.49 -0.22
CA GLU A 343 3.52 -28.79 -0.60
C GLU A 343 2.03 -28.72 -1.01
N THR A 344 1.28 -27.73 -0.52
CA THR A 344 -0.12 -27.50 -0.90
C THR A 344 -0.31 -26.63 -2.14
N ALA A 345 0.74 -25.99 -2.65
CA ALA A 345 0.69 -25.04 -3.77
C ALA A 345 1.56 -25.53 -4.95
N PRO A 346 1.07 -26.48 -5.77
CA PRO A 346 1.89 -27.17 -6.78
C PRO A 346 2.35 -26.26 -7.94
N SER A 347 1.61 -25.19 -8.24
CA SER A 347 1.89 -24.25 -9.34
C SER A 347 2.77 -23.07 -8.91
N LEU A 348 3.24 -23.06 -7.66
CA LEU A 348 3.94 -21.93 -7.08
C LEU A 348 5.33 -21.76 -7.70
N LYS A 349 5.59 -20.57 -8.25
CA LYS A 349 6.86 -20.21 -8.91
C LYS A 349 7.73 -19.31 -8.06
N THR A 350 7.14 -18.43 -7.26
CA THR A 350 7.84 -17.50 -6.38
C THR A 350 7.33 -17.63 -4.96
N PHE A 351 8.25 -17.75 -4.01
CA PHE A 351 7.94 -17.78 -2.59
C PHE A 351 8.79 -16.77 -1.84
N GLY A 352 8.13 -15.84 -1.15
CA GLY A 352 8.78 -14.85 -0.32
C GLY A 352 8.51 -15.08 1.16
N ILE A 353 9.55 -14.94 1.97
CA ILE A 353 9.47 -14.92 3.42
C ILE A 353 10.19 -13.70 3.96
N GLU A 354 9.58 -13.04 4.94
CA GLU A 354 10.24 -12.05 5.78
C GLU A 354 10.24 -12.49 7.24
N VAL A 355 11.40 -12.41 7.87
CA VAL A 355 11.56 -12.68 9.30
C VAL A 355 11.51 -11.39 10.10
N TRP A 356 10.67 -11.38 11.13
CA TRP A 356 10.54 -10.31 12.11
C TRP A 356 11.39 -10.59 13.36
N ASN A 357 12.25 -9.63 13.71
CA ASN A 357 13.10 -9.70 14.90
C ASN A 357 13.14 -8.39 15.70
N HIS A 358 12.24 -7.44 15.42
CA HIS A 358 12.25 -6.17 16.14
C HIS A 358 11.71 -6.34 17.55
N MET A 359 12.51 -5.90 18.53
CA MET A 359 12.05 -5.65 19.90
C MET A 359 11.44 -4.26 20.04
N CYS A 360 11.60 -3.37 19.04
CA CYS A 360 11.11 -1.99 19.05
C CYS A 360 9.57 -1.89 19.15
N ASP A 361 8.85 -2.93 18.73
CA ASP A 361 7.38 -3.01 18.78
C ASP A 361 6.84 -3.66 20.06
N VAL A 362 7.70 -3.98 21.03
CA VAL A 362 7.22 -4.24 22.40
C VAL A 362 6.87 -2.88 22.99
N ALA A 363 5.77 -2.31 22.52
CA ALA A 363 5.12 -1.20 23.17
C ALA A 363 4.85 -1.58 24.65
N THR A 364 4.70 -0.56 25.50
CA THR A 364 4.54 -0.65 26.96
C THR A 364 3.77 -1.89 27.44
N GLU A 365 4.04 -2.40 28.66
CA GLU A 365 3.32 -3.58 29.22
C GLU A 365 1.79 -3.53 29.06
N GLU A 366 1.21 -2.32 28.98
CA GLU A 366 -0.20 -2.03 28.75
C GLU A 366 -0.69 -2.40 27.33
N THR A 367 0.06 -2.05 26.28
CA THR A 367 -0.26 -2.45 24.90
C THR A 367 0.04 -3.92 24.65
N ARG A 368 1.06 -4.48 25.33
CA ARG A 368 1.35 -5.93 25.33
C ARG A 368 0.18 -6.77 25.86
N LYS A 369 -0.64 -6.24 26.77
CA LYS A 369 -1.86 -6.91 27.26
C LYS A 369 -2.95 -7.03 26.19
N ALA A 370 -2.96 -6.17 25.16
CA ALA A 370 -3.94 -6.22 24.08
C ALA A 370 -3.66 -7.33 23.05
N PHE A 371 -2.40 -7.79 22.97
CA PHE A 371 -1.97 -8.84 22.03
C PHE A 371 -1.82 -10.20 22.72
N PRO A 372 -2.21 -11.30 22.04
CA PRO A 372 -2.12 -12.63 22.60
C PRO A 372 -0.67 -13.07 22.71
N LYS A 373 -0.43 -14.08 23.55
CA LYS A 373 0.85 -14.76 23.56
C LYS A 373 1.18 -15.22 22.13
N ARG A 374 2.34 -14.78 21.63
CA ARG A 374 2.90 -15.21 20.34
C ARG A 374 2.89 -16.73 20.27
N THR A 375 2.09 -17.27 19.36
CA THR A 375 1.91 -18.70 19.18
C THR A 375 1.97 -19.05 17.70
N ASN A 376 2.50 -20.24 17.41
CA ASN A 376 2.51 -20.83 16.08
C ASN A 376 1.80 -22.20 16.13
N PRO A 377 0.56 -22.29 15.63
CA PRO A 377 -0.21 -23.55 15.57
C PRO A 377 0.48 -24.67 14.79
N TRP A 378 1.38 -24.33 13.86
CA TRP A 378 2.02 -25.28 12.95
C TRP A 378 3.22 -26.00 13.56
N GLN A 379 3.84 -25.46 14.61
CA GLN A 379 5.05 -26.04 15.22
C GLN A 379 4.88 -27.48 15.72
N LYS A 380 3.67 -27.87 16.12
CA LYS A 380 3.39 -29.19 16.72
C LYS A 380 3.10 -30.29 15.69
N ARG A 381 2.90 -29.96 14.40
CA ARG A 381 2.43 -30.90 13.36
C ARG A 381 3.48 -31.25 12.30
N ASN A 382 4.76 -31.27 12.69
CA ASN A 382 5.91 -31.53 11.81
C ASN A 382 6.07 -33.02 11.40
N LYS A 383 5.13 -33.57 10.63
CA LYS A 383 5.40 -34.79 9.83
C LYS A 383 5.50 -34.38 8.36
N PHE A 384 6.71 -33.99 7.97
CA PHE A 384 7.09 -33.64 6.61
C PHE A 384 7.09 -34.89 5.71
N LYS A 385 6.54 -34.77 4.50
CA LYS A 385 6.69 -35.79 3.46
C LYS A 385 7.46 -35.16 2.30
N SER A 386 8.78 -35.18 2.41
CA SER A 386 9.77 -34.65 1.47
C SER A 386 9.74 -35.30 0.08
N SER A 387 8.61 -35.24 -0.62
CA SER A 387 8.37 -35.98 -1.86
C SER A 387 7.66 -35.19 -2.97
N GLY A 388 7.45 -33.88 -2.77
CA GLY A 388 6.87 -33.04 -3.81
C GLY A 388 7.96 -32.42 -4.69
N HIS A 389 7.91 -32.64 -6.00
CA HIS A 389 8.67 -31.85 -6.98
C HIS A 389 7.96 -30.50 -7.17
N LEU A 390 8.32 -29.51 -6.37
CA LEU A 390 7.74 -28.17 -6.48
C LEU A 390 8.26 -27.47 -7.74
N GLN A 391 7.40 -26.71 -8.43
CA GLN A 391 7.77 -25.87 -9.57
C GLN A 391 8.36 -24.51 -9.15
N LEU A 392 8.85 -24.42 -7.92
CA LEU A 392 9.38 -23.20 -7.35
C LEU A 392 10.68 -22.83 -8.05
N THR A 393 10.71 -21.63 -8.65
CA THR A 393 11.87 -21.09 -9.39
C THR A 393 12.61 -20.02 -8.60
N ARG A 394 11.91 -19.29 -7.72
CA ARG A 394 12.48 -18.17 -6.98
C ARG A 394 12.07 -18.19 -5.50
N LEU A 395 13.07 -18.16 -4.62
CA LEU A 395 12.91 -17.93 -3.18
C LEU A 395 13.40 -16.52 -2.83
N GLU A 396 12.59 -15.74 -2.12
CA GLU A 396 12.97 -14.44 -1.57
C GLU A 396 12.95 -14.53 -0.04
N PHE A 397 14.05 -14.16 0.60
CA PHE A 397 14.21 -14.23 2.04
C PHE A 397 14.71 -12.89 2.56
N VAL A 398 13.81 -12.11 3.15
CA VAL A 398 14.08 -10.84 3.82
C VAL A 398 14.35 -11.06 5.31
N GLY A 399 15.36 -10.39 5.86
CA GLY A 399 15.80 -10.57 7.25
C GLY A 399 16.59 -11.86 7.46
N PHE A 400 17.37 -12.27 6.45
CA PHE A 400 18.18 -13.46 6.52
C PHE A 400 19.35 -13.29 7.51
N MET A 401 19.36 -14.11 8.56
CA MET A 401 20.52 -14.30 9.44
C MET A 401 21.26 -15.60 9.12
N ALA A 402 22.60 -15.59 9.10
CA ALA A 402 23.47 -16.75 8.89
C ALA A 402 23.47 -17.76 10.07
N ILE A 403 22.29 -18.18 10.51
CA ILE A 403 22.08 -19.09 11.63
C ILE A 403 21.62 -20.47 11.14
N LYS A 404 21.92 -21.52 11.93
CA LYS A 404 21.57 -22.91 11.60
C LYS A 404 20.10 -23.12 11.22
N LYS A 405 19.17 -22.37 11.83
CA LYS A 405 17.73 -22.48 11.56
C LYS A 405 17.37 -22.01 10.13
N HIS A 406 17.89 -20.88 9.69
CA HIS A 406 17.64 -20.34 8.34
C HIS A 406 18.34 -21.19 7.28
N MET A 407 19.57 -21.61 7.53
CA MET A 407 20.32 -22.51 6.65
C MET A 407 19.63 -23.86 6.46
N LYS A 408 18.99 -24.38 7.53
CA LYS A 408 18.20 -25.62 7.45
C LYS A 408 16.91 -25.41 6.65
N PHE A 409 16.28 -24.23 6.77
CA PHE A 409 15.11 -23.88 5.99
C PHE A 409 15.43 -23.78 4.49
N ILE A 410 16.47 -23.04 4.11
CA ILE A 410 16.89 -22.91 2.70
C ILE A 410 17.19 -24.29 2.10
N ARG A 411 17.97 -25.13 2.80
CA ARG A 411 18.21 -26.51 2.35
C ARG A 411 16.91 -27.30 2.19
N GLY A 412 15.99 -27.20 3.16
CA GLY A 412 14.69 -27.86 3.07
C GLY A 412 13.87 -27.42 1.85
N VAL A 413 13.96 -26.15 1.45
CA VAL A 413 13.32 -25.64 0.21
C VAL A 413 14.03 -26.18 -1.03
N MET A 414 15.37 -26.14 -1.06
CA MET A 414 16.18 -26.68 -2.18
C MET A 414 15.92 -28.18 -2.39
N ASP A 415 15.79 -28.95 -1.31
CA ASP A 415 15.49 -30.38 -1.35
C ASP A 415 14.10 -30.67 -1.94
N CYS A 416 13.13 -29.75 -1.77
CA CYS A 416 11.77 -29.90 -2.30
C CYS A 416 11.56 -29.24 -3.68
N ALA A 417 12.46 -28.35 -4.11
CA ALA A 417 12.32 -27.55 -5.32
C ALA A 417 13.51 -27.79 -6.26
N SER A 418 13.43 -28.87 -7.04
CA SER A 418 14.48 -29.21 -8.02
C SER A 418 14.62 -28.19 -9.15
N SER A 419 13.58 -27.40 -9.41
CA SER A 419 13.55 -26.34 -10.42
C SER A 419 13.94 -24.97 -9.88
N LEU A 420 14.51 -24.88 -8.68
CA LEU A 420 14.87 -23.61 -8.06
C LEU A 420 16.05 -22.98 -8.81
N GLU A 421 15.81 -21.82 -9.42
CA GLU A 421 16.79 -21.08 -10.21
C GLU A 421 17.45 -19.97 -9.39
N THR A 422 16.71 -19.32 -8.49
CA THR A 422 17.20 -18.15 -7.75
C THR A 422 16.80 -18.19 -6.26
N VAL A 423 17.78 -17.93 -5.39
CA VAL A 423 17.57 -17.63 -3.96
C VAL A 423 18.08 -16.23 -3.69
N LEU A 424 17.17 -15.31 -3.39
CA LEU A 424 17.47 -13.93 -3.06
C LEU A 424 17.45 -13.76 -1.54
N LEU A 425 18.62 -13.52 -0.95
CA LEU A 425 18.79 -13.25 0.47
C LEU A 425 18.95 -11.75 0.66
N GLN A 426 18.00 -11.14 1.37
CA GLN A 426 17.96 -9.72 1.64
C GLN A 426 18.27 -9.44 3.11
N ASP A 427 19.09 -8.42 3.34
CA ASP A 427 19.19 -7.82 4.67
C ASP A 427 17.85 -7.12 5.00
N LYS A 428 17.61 -6.86 6.28
CA LYS A 428 16.44 -6.08 6.68
C LYS A 428 16.82 -4.60 6.78
N ASP A 429 15.85 -3.69 6.66
CA ASP A 429 16.10 -2.29 6.98
C ASP A 429 16.40 -2.11 8.49
N PRO A 430 17.45 -1.36 8.86
CA PRO A 430 17.79 -1.10 10.26
C PRO A 430 16.61 -0.42 10.98
N CYS A 431 16.27 -0.88 12.20
CA CYS A 431 15.28 -0.20 13.05
C CYS A 431 16.05 0.72 14.00
N GLU A 432 15.97 2.04 13.80
CA GLU A 432 16.66 3.05 14.62
C GLU A 432 16.42 2.85 16.13
N THR A 433 15.19 2.47 16.51
CA THR A 433 14.83 2.22 17.91
C THR A 433 15.36 0.88 18.43
N CYS A 434 15.43 -0.19 17.63
CA CYS A 434 16.14 -1.41 18.01
C CYS A 434 17.64 -1.18 18.11
N ASP A 435 18.21 -0.41 17.20
CA ASP A 435 19.64 -0.13 17.12
C ASP A 435 20.07 0.71 18.33
N ALA A 436 19.26 1.70 18.72
CA ALA A 436 19.45 2.47 19.96
C ALA A 436 19.37 1.60 21.23
N VAL A 437 18.42 0.65 21.29
CA VAL A 437 18.26 -0.26 22.44
C VAL A 437 19.38 -1.31 22.49
N SER A 438 19.88 -1.76 21.34
CA SER A 438 20.98 -2.72 21.24
C SER A 438 22.31 -2.19 21.81
N GLY A 439 22.48 -0.87 21.89
CA GLY A 439 23.61 -0.23 22.56
C GLY A 439 23.60 -0.35 24.09
N ASN A 440 22.44 -0.56 24.71
CA ASN A 440 22.27 -0.51 26.17
C ASN A 440 21.92 -1.86 26.84
N LEU A 441 21.63 -2.91 26.07
CA LEU A 441 21.32 -4.25 26.59
C LEU A 441 22.19 -5.31 25.94
N THR A 442 22.94 -6.05 26.75
CA THR A 442 23.68 -7.29 26.42
C THR A 442 22.77 -8.47 26.03
N CYS A 443 21.59 -8.21 25.48
CA CYS A 443 20.57 -9.22 25.14
C CYS A 443 20.42 -9.50 23.63
N CYS A 444 21.33 -9.02 22.78
CA CYS A 444 21.53 -9.60 21.45
C CYS A 444 22.90 -10.29 21.40
N PRO A 445 23.01 -11.61 21.65
CA PRO A 445 24.27 -12.33 21.46
C PRO A 445 24.68 -12.42 19.97
N THR A 446 23.77 -12.07 19.07
CA THR A 446 23.96 -12.05 17.62
C THR A 446 23.69 -10.64 17.11
N GLY A 447 24.73 -9.81 17.03
CA GLY A 447 24.72 -8.69 16.08
C GLY A 447 24.27 -9.22 14.72
N TRP A 448 23.51 -8.42 13.97
CA TRP A 448 22.92 -8.82 12.71
C TRP A 448 23.92 -9.59 11.83
N MET A 449 23.68 -10.89 11.68
CA MET A 449 24.57 -11.82 10.97
C MET A 449 24.19 -11.93 9.50
N PHE A 450 23.86 -10.81 8.86
CA PHE A 450 23.77 -10.78 7.41
C PHE A 450 25.19 -10.76 6.85
N PRO A 451 25.54 -11.61 5.87
CA PRO A 451 26.88 -11.69 5.34
C PRO A 451 27.21 -10.46 4.48
N LYS A 452 28.05 -9.56 5.01
CA LYS A 452 28.35 -8.27 4.36
C LYS A 452 29.53 -8.35 3.41
N ASN A 453 30.47 -9.26 3.67
CA ASN A 453 31.66 -9.43 2.84
C ASN A 453 31.61 -10.74 2.04
N LYS A 454 32.41 -10.80 0.98
CA LYS A 454 32.45 -11.95 0.06
C LYS A 454 32.84 -13.25 0.75
N TYR A 455 33.74 -13.20 1.74
CA TYR A 455 34.19 -14.38 2.47
C TYR A 455 33.06 -15.03 3.29
N GLU A 456 32.26 -14.22 3.98
CA GLU A 456 31.07 -14.69 4.72
C GLU A 456 30.02 -15.27 3.78
N GLN A 457 29.82 -14.64 2.63
CA GLN A 457 28.92 -15.13 1.58
C GLN A 457 29.38 -16.49 1.04
N ASP A 458 30.67 -16.63 0.71
CA ASP A 458 31.27 -17.87 0.24
C ASP A 458 31.14 -19.00 1.29
N MET A 459 31.37 -18.71 2.57
CA MET A 459 31.13 -19.67 3.66
C MET A 459 29.68 -20.16 3.73
N ILE A 460 28.71 -19.30 3.44
CA ILE A 460 27.29 -19.68 3.42
C ILE A 460 26.99 -20.56 2.22
N LEU A 461 27.55 -20.25 1.05
CA LEU A 461 27.42 -21.08 -0.16
C LEU A 461 27.97 -22.49 0.08
N ASP A 462 29.15 -22.59 0.70
CA ASP A 462 29.77 -23.86 1.08
C ASP A 462 28.88 -24.66 2.05
N GLN A 463 28.31 -23.99 3.06
CA GLN A 463 27.41 -24.64 4.03
C GLN A 463 26.07 -25.09 3.44
N LEU A 464 25.61 -24.45 2.36
CA LEU A 464 24.43 -24.90 1.60
C LEU A 464 24.77 -26.02 0.61
N GLY A 465 26.05 -26.36 0.44
CA GLY A 465 26.50 -27.42 -0.46
C GLY A 465 26.44 -27.02 -1.94
N ILE A 466 26.42 -25.72 -2.24
CA ILE A 466 26.36 -25.21 -3.62
C ILE A 466 27.78 -25.19 -4.19
N GLY A 467 28.22 -26.37 -4.63
CA GLY A 467 29.37 -26.50 -5.52
C GLY A 467 28.98 -26.29 -7.00
N VAL A 468 29.94 -26.50 -7.90
CA VAL A 468 29.86 -26.34 -9.38
C VAL A 468 28.71 -27.11 -10.07
N SER A 469 27.89 -27.86 -9.32
CA SER A 469 26.89 -28.78 -9.83
C SER A 469 25.42 -28.39 -9.55
N PHE A 470 25.15 -27.25 -8.89
CA PHE A 470 23.78 -26.75 -8.70
C PHE A 470 23.46 -25.60 -9.66
N SER A 471 22.31 -25.67 -10.34
CA SER A 471 21.82 -24.62 -11.25
C SER A 471 21.22 -23.41 -10.52
N THR A 472 21.12 -23.46 -9.19
CA THR A 472 20.50 -22.41 -8.37
C THR A 472 21.50 -21.28 -8.08
N GLN A 473 21.18 -20.06 -8.50
CA GLN A 473 21.93 -18.85 -8.19
C GLN A 473 21.50 -18.27 -6.84
N ILE A 474 22.44 -18.06 -5.92
CA ILE A 474 22.19 -17.30 -4.69
C ILE A 474 22.67 -15.86 -4.85
N ILE A 475 21.78 -14.91 -4.57
CA ILE A 475 22.03 -13.48 -4.68
C ILE A 475 21.86 -12.87 -3.29
N PHE A 476 22.90 -12.19 -2.81
CA PHE A 476 22.84 -11.38 -1.60
C PHE A 476 22.54 -9.93 -1.99
N LYS A 477 21.48 -9.37 -1.42
CA LYS A 477 21.09 -7.97 -1.63
C LYS A 477 21.08 -7.29 -0.26
N THR A 478 22.04 -6.38 -0.08
CA THR A 478 22.11 -5.47 1.07
C THR A 478 21.17 -4.30 0.89
#